data_AF-A0A1D8CXW5-F1
#
_entry.id   AF-A0A1D8CXW5-F1
#
_cell.length_a   1.000
_cell.length_b   1.000
_cell.length_c   1.000
_cell.angle_alpha   90.00
_cell.angle_beta   90.00
_cell.angle_gamma   90.00
#
_symmetry.space_group_name_H-M   'P 1'
#
loop_
_entity.id
_entity.type
_entity.pdbx_description
1 polymer ?
#
loop_
_entity_poly.entity_id
_entity_poly.type
_entity_poly.pdbx_seq_one_letter_code
_entity_poly.pdbx_strand_id
1 'polypeptide(L)'
;MQNANTELIESARKKFARFRELTEKHGEAVAWEMMLEGLPEMQKQRMGPLLALPTLAEAFRQAIPQFRTIGMEMDVVDISNRGIDAVLEIQRICPWLEVCKESGFETPCHVICELDIAATGRAFPEMKGEILSRIARGNPVCIFKYER
;
A
#
# COMPACT_ATOMS: atom_id res chain seq x y z
N MET A 1 9.59 -6.03 22.77
CA MET A 1 8.66 -5.88 21.63
C MET A 1 9.41 -6.12 20.32
N GLN A 2 9.73 -7.38 19.99
CA GLN A 2 10.44 -7.76 18.76
C GLN A 2 9.55 -8.50 17.74
N ASN A 3 8.30 -8.84 18.08
CA ASN A 3 7.52 -9.82 17.30
C ASN A 3 6.74 -9.25 16.10
N ALA A 4 6.11 -8.07 16.22
CA ALA A 4 5.21 -7.56 15.16
C ALA A 4 5.95 -7.21 13.85
N ASN A 5 7.19 -6.72 13.94
CA ASN A 5 7.98 -6.35 12.77
C ASN A 5 8.42 -7.61 11.98
N THR A 6 8.72 -8.71 12.68
CA THR A 6 9.15 -9.97 12.07
C THR A 6 8.03 -10.63 11.27
N GLU A 7 6.81 -10.72 11.81
CA GLU A 7 5.66 -11.33 11.12
C GLU A 7 5.31 -10.61 9.80
N LEU A 8 5.49 -9.29 9.77
CA LEU A 8 5.19 -8.46 8.62
C LEU A 8 6.27 -8.51 7.56
N ILE A 9 7.53 -8.53 7.97
CA ILE A 9 8.65 -8.82 7.07
C ILE A 9 8.48 -10.20 6.45
N GLU A 10 8.09 -11.22 7.23
CA GLU A 10 7.80 -12.55 6.69
C GLU A 10 6.60 -12.57 5.74
N SER A 11 5.54 -11.81 6.04
CA SER A 11 4.40 -11.65 5.14
C SER A 11 4.83 -11.03 3.80
N ALA A 12 5.67 -9.99 3.85
CA ALA A 12 6.22 -9.36 2.65
C ALA A 12 7.10 -10.34 1.85
N ARG A 13 8.00 -11.09 2.52
CA ARG A 13 8.81 -12.14 1.88
C ARG A 13 7.94 -13.16 1.15
N LYS A 14 6.87 -13.63 1.79
CA LYS A 14 5.91 -14.57 1.18
C LYS A 14 5.23 -13.95 -0.04
N LYS A 15 4.84 -12.67 0.03
CA LYS A 15 4.22 -11.95 -1.10
C LYS A 15 5.18 -11.84 -2.29
N PHE A 16 6.44 -11.47 -2.06
CA PHE A 16 7.46 -11.42 -3.11
C PHE A 16 7.78 -12.78 -3.71
N ALA A 17 7.99 -13.80 -2.86
CA ALA A 17 8.27 -15.17 -3.31
C ALA A 17 7.11 -15.72 -4.16
N ARG A 18 5.88 -15.48 -3.73
CA ARG A 18 4.68 -15.90 -4.47
C ARG A 18 4.58 -15.20 -5.82
N PHE A 19 4.79 -13.88 -5.87
CA PHE A 19 4.73 -13.16 -7.13
C PHE A 19 5.78 -13.69 -8.11
N ARG A 20 7.02 -13.90 -7.66
CA ARG A 20 8.08 -14.48 -8.50
C ARG A 20 7.71 -15.86 -9.05
N GLU A 21 7.24 -16.78 -8.19
CA GLU A 21 6.81 -18.11 -8.61
C GLU A 21 5.73 -18.04 -9.69
N LEU A 22 4.74 -17.16 -9.51
CA LEU A 22 3.67 -16.96 -10.48
C LEU A 22 4.19 -16.36 -11.78
N THR A 23 5.11 -15.38 -11.71
CA THR A 23 5.72 -14.76 -12.89
C THR A 23 6.49 -15.78 -13.71
N GLU A 24 7.29 -16.64 -13.07
CA GLU A 24 8.05 -17.71 -13.75
C GLU A 24 7.13 -18.72 -14.44
N LYS A 25 5.97 -19.02 -13.83
CA LYS A 25 5.06 -20.05 -14.32
C LYS A 25 4.05 -19.54 -15.36
N HIS A 26 3.60 -18.30 -15.24
CA HIS A 26 2.45 -17.77 -15.98
C HIS A 26 2.71 -16.45 -16.71
N GLY A 27 3.87 -15.83 -16.49
CA GLY A 27 4.17 -14.47 -16.95
C GLY A 27 3.63 -13.40 -16.00
N GLU A 28 4.23 -12.22 -16.05
CA GLU A 28 4.01 -11.13 -15.09
C GLU A 28 2.57 -10.63 -15.06
N ALA A 29 1.94 -10.41 -16.22
CA ALA A 29 0.57 -9.90 -16.29
C ALA A 29 -0.45 -10.85 -15.65
N VAL A 30 -0.29 -12.17 -15.86
CA VAL A 30 -1.17 -13.18 -15.25
C VAL A 30 -0.88 -13.30 -13.75
N ALA A 31 0.40 -13.30 -13.37
CA ALA A 31 0.82 -13.30 -11.97
C ALA A 31 0.22 -12.12 -11.20
N TRP A 32 0.20 -10.93 -11.81
CA TRP A 32 -0.39 -9.73 -11.24
C TRP A 32 -1.88 -9.89 -10.92
N GLU A 33 -2.66 -10.36 -11.88
CA GLU A 33 -4.09 -10.61 -11.69
C GLU A 33 -4.35 -11.68 -10.62
N MET A 34 -3.54 -12.74 -10.59
CA MET A 34 -3.63 -13.77 -9.55
C MET A 34 -3.28 -13.23 -8.16
N MET A 35 -2.32 -12.31 -8.07
CA MET A 35 -2.00 -11.65 -6.79
C MET A 35 -3.11 -10.71 -6.32
N LEU A 36 -3.95 -10.20 -7.23
CA LEU A 36 -5.10 -9.36 -6.91
C LEU A 36 -6.33 -10.17 -6.46
N GLU A 37 -6.36 -11.48 -6.65
CA GLU A 37 -7.49 -12.30 -6.25
C GLU A 37 -7.73 -12.22 -4.74
N GLY A 38 -8.95 -11.84 -4.35
CA GLY A 38 -9.37 -11.68 -2.94
C GLY A 38 -8.83 -10.44 -2.23
N LEU A 39 -7.86 -9.70 -2.80
CA LEU A 39 -7.37 -8.45 -2.22
C LEU A 39 -8.46 -7.35 -2.17
N PRO A 40 -9.30 -7.14 -3.20
CA PRO A 40 -10.38 -6.16 -3.14
C PRO A 40 -11.36 -6.42 -1.98
N GLU A 41 -11.74 -7.66 -1.73
CA GLU A 41 -12.61 -8.05 -0.61
C GLU A 41 -11.94 -7.75 0.73
N MET A 42 -10.64 -8.02 0.86
CA MET A 42 -9.87 -7.66 2.04
C MET A 42 -9.80 -6.13 2.22
N GLN A 43 -9.64 -5.36 1.14
CA GLN A 43 -9.66 -3.90 1.22
C GLN A 43 -11.03 -3.38 1.66
N LYS A 44 -12.14 -3.95 1.17
CA LYS A 44 -13.49 -3.61 1.65
C LYS A 44 -13.61 -3.80 3.16
N GLN A 45 -13.11 -4.91 3.69
CA GLN A 45 -13.17 -5.21 5.12
C GLN A 45 -12.30 -4.27 5.96
N ARG A 46 -11.09 -3.94 5.49
CA ARG A 46 -10.12 -3.13 6.24
C ARG A 46 -10.40 -1.64 6.14
N MET A 47 -10.66 -1.15 4.94
CA MET A 47 -10.84 0.28 4.67
C MET A 47 -12.30 0.72 4.80
N GLY A 48 -13.28 -0.16 4.61
CA GLY A 48 -14.70 0.20 4.63
C GLY A 48 -15.13 1.01 5.86
N PRO A 49 -14.78 0.58 7.09
CA PRO A 49 -15.09 1.36 8.30
C PRO A 49 -14.40 2.74 8.35
N LEU A 50 -13.18 2.85 7.81
CA LEU A 50 -12.44 4.10 7.77
C LEU A 50 -13.01 5.06 6.72
N LEU A 51 -13.42 4.52 5.56
CA LEU A 51 -14.04 5.30 4.49
C LEU A 51 -15.47 5.74 4.81
N ALA A 52 -16.10 5.19 5.85
CA ALA A 52 -17.36 5.70 6.39
C ALA A 52 -17.20 7.02 7.17
N LEU A 53 -15.96 7.46 7.45
CA LEU A 53 -15.71 8.75 8.08
C LEU A 53 -15.95 9.91 7.11
N PRO A 54 -16.24 11.12 7.63
CA PRO A 54 -16.52 12.31 6.84
C PRO A 54 -15.46 12.67 5.80
N THR A 55 -14.18 12.48 6.09
CA THR A 55 -13.09 12.82 5.16
C THR A 55 -12.04 11.72 5.07
N LEU A 56 -11.36 11.62 3.92
CA LEU A 56 -10.20 10.76 3.76
C LEU A 56 -9.06 11.13 4.72
N ALA A 57 -8.90 12.43 5.02
CA ALA A 57 -7.88 12.87 5.97
C ALA A 57 -8.12 12.31 7.39
N GLU A 58 -9.37 12.25 7.85
CA GLU A 58 -9.73 11.61 9.12
C GLU A 58 -9.48 10.10 9.09
N ALA A 59 -9.91 9.44 8.01
CA ALA A 59 -9.71 8.01 7.78
C ALA A 59 -8.23 7.61 7.88
N PHE A 60 -7.37 8.34 7.17
CA PHE A 60 -5.94 8.05 7.13
C PHE A 60 -5.26 8.39 8.46
N ARG A 61 -5.66 9.48 9.14
CA ARG A 61 -5.13 9.81 10.48
C ARG A 61 -5.47 8.73 11.50
N GLN A 62 -6.67 8.16 11.43
CA GLN A 62 -7.08 7.09 12.33
C GLN A 62 -6.31 5.78 12.09
N ALA A 63 -5.79 5.56 10.89
CA ALA A 63 -4.97 4.40 10.56
C ALA A 63 -3.50 4.53 11.04
N ILE A 64 -2.98 5.74 11.31
CA ILE A 64 -1.58 5.99 11.70
C ILE A 64 -1.09 5.07 12.82
N PRO A 65 -1.83 4.84 13.92
CA PRO A 65 -1.35 3.97 15.00
C PRO A 65 -1.10 2.54 14.53
N GLN A 66 -1.91 2.03 13.60
CA GLN A 66 -1.73 0.69 13.03
C GLN A 66 -0.47 0.63 12.17
N PHE A 67 -0.21 1.65 11.35
CA PHE A 67 1.01 1.73 10.56
C PHE A 67 2.28 1.89 11.42
N ARG A 68 2.16 2.59 12.56
CA ARG A 68 3.27 2.73 13.50
C ARG A 68 3.67 1.41 14.15
N THR A 69 2.74 0.50 14.41
CA THR A 69 3.07 -0.83 14.97
C THR A 69 3.91 -1.67 14.00
N ILE A 70 3.88 -1.34 12.72
CA ILE A 70 4.58 -2.04 11.65
C ILE A 70 5.87 -1.33 11.20
N GLY A 71 6.33 -0.36 11.98
CA GLY A 71 7.58 0.36 11.70
C GLY A 71 7.48 1.40 10.58
N MET A 72 6.26 1.77 10.16
CA MET A 72 6.06 2.88 9.24
C MET A 72 5.91 4.19 10.02
N GLU A 73 6.57 5.23 9.53
CA GLU A 73 6.35 6.61 9.94
C GLU A 73 5.66 7.34 8.80
N MET A 74 4.43 7.79 9.09
CA MET A 74 3.55 8.41 8.11
C MET A 74 2.98 9.74 8.62
N ASP A 75 2.82 10.69 7.72
CA ASP A 75 2.05 11.92 7.90
C ASP A 75 0.89 11.97 6.90
N VAL A 76 -0.14 12.74 7.26
CA VAL A 76 -1.36 12.87 6.47
C VAL A 76 -1.65 14.35 6.25
N VAL A 77 -1.69 14.77 4.99
CA VAL A 77 -2.05 16.14 4.59
C VAL A 77 -3.40 16.11 3.90
N ASP A 78 -4.34 16.86 4.45
CA ASP A 78 -5.62 17.11 3.80
C ASP A 78 -5.43 18.09 2.65
N ILE A 79 -5.78 17.67 1.44
CA ILE A 79 -5.72 18.49 0.22
C ILE A 79 -7.12 18.67 -0.41
N SER A 80 -8.17 18.40 0.37
CA SER A 80 -9.55 18.53 -0.06
C SER A 80 -9.84 19.96 -0.49
N ASN A 81 -10.37 20.12 -1.69
CA ASN A 81 -10.67 21.42 -2.27
C ASN A 81 -11.69 21.26 -3.41
N ARG A 82 -12.43 22.33 -3.70
CA ARG A 82 -13.40 22.39 -4.82
C ARG A 82 -14.43 21.24 -4.79
N GLY A 83 -14.82 20.80 -3.59
CA GLY A 83 -15.79 19.72 -3.40
C GLY A 83 -15.25 18.31 -3.62
N ILE A 84 -13.93 18.13 -3.73
CA ILE A 84 -13.27 16.82 -3.83
C ILE A 84 -12.64 16.50 -2.47
N ASP A 85 -12.94 15.31 -1.93
CA ASP A 85 -12.30 14.78 -0.72
C ASP A 85 -10.98 14.12 -1.13
N ALA A 86 -9.86 14.69 -0.69
CA ALA A 86 -8.55 14.26 -1.15
C ALA A 86 -7.49 14.37 -0.06
N VAL A 87 -6.56 13.41 -0.07
CA VAL A 87 -5.53 13.27 0.95
C VAL A 87 -4.18 12.91 0.34
N LEU A 88 -3.11 13.42 0.92
CA LEU A 88 -1.75 12.92 0.74
C LEU A 88 -1.32 12.12 1.96
N GLU A 89 -0.95 10.87 1.74
CA GLU A 89 -0.18 10.06 2.68
C GLU A 89 1.30 10.21 2.36
N ILE A 90 2.09 10.65 3.35
CA ILE A 90 3.53 10.86 3.22
C ILE A 90 4.23 9.85 4.12
N GLN A 91 4.95 8.90 3.52
CA GLN A 91 5.68 7.88 4.25
C GLN A 91 7.19 8.15 4.18
N ARG A 92 7.81 8.27 5.36
CA ARG A 92 9.25 8.59 5.49
C ARG A 92 10.13 7.35 5.54
N ILE A 93 9.59 6.23 6.02
CA ILE A 93 10.32 4.97 6.16
C ILE A 93 9.55 3.87 5.43
N CYS A 94 10.21 3.22 4.47
CA CYS A 94 9.66 2.05 3.79
C CYS A 94 10.29 0.77 4.36
N PRO A 95 9.53 -0.06 5.10
CA PRO A 95 10.06 -1.29 5.70
C PRO A 95 10.36 -2.38 4.65
N TRP A 96 9.86 -2.22 3.42
CA TRP A 96 9.95 -3.24 2.38
C TRP A 96 11.21 -3.14 1.50
N LEU A 97 11.96 -2.03 1.59
CA LEU A 97 13.11 -1.76 0.71
C LEU A 97 14.20 -2.81 0.81
N GLU A 98 14.53 -3.26 2.02
CA GLU A 98 15.57 -4.29 2.20
C GLU A 98 15.03 -5.68 1.90
N VAL A 99 13.76 -5.93 2.26
CA VAL A 99 13.09 -7.23 2.07
C VAL A 99 12.94 -7.59 0.57
N CYS A 100 12.67 -6.60 -0.28
CA CYS A 100 12.49 -6.87 -1.71
C CYS A 100 13.80 -7.31 -2.37
N LYS A 101 14.95 -6.80 -1.91
CA LYS A 101 16.28 -7.16 -2.43
C LYS A 101 16.64 -8.61 -2.11
N GLU A 102 16.33 -9.09 -0.91
CA GLU A 102 16.48 -10.51 -0.54
C GLU A 102 15.67 -11.41 -1.48
N SER A 103 14.53 -10.88 -1.95
CA SER A 103 13.64 -11.52 -2.90
C SER A 103 13.92 -11.11 -4.34
N GLY A 104 15.13 -10.64 -4.66
CA GLY A 104 15.64 -10.32 -6.00
C GLY A 104 14.84 -9.29 -6.80
N PHE A 105 14.06 -8.44 -6.13
CA PHE A 105 13.40 -7.29 -6.73
C PHE A 105 14.20 -6.02 -6.46
N GLU A 106 14.33 -5.18 -7.48
CA GLU A 106 14.98 -3.87 -7.36
C GLU A 106 14.17 -2.91 -6.48
N THR A 107 12.84 -2.96 -6.58
CA THR A 107 11.93 -2.13 -5.79
C THR A 107 10.74 -2.92 -5.25
N PRO A 108 10.20 -2.55 -4.07
CA PRO A 108 9.02 -3.22 -3.51
C PRO A 108 7.71 -2.73 -4.12
N CYS A 109 7.73 -1.60 -4.84
CA CYS A 109 6.54 -0.80 -5.12
C CYS A 109 5.49 -1.55 -5.94
N HIS A 110 5.91 -2.33 -6.93
CA HIS A 110 5.00 -3.07 -7.80
C HIS A 110 4.21 -4.11 -6.98
N VAL A 111 4.92 -4.98 -6.26
CA VAL A 111 4.30 -6.11 -5.52
C VAL A 111 3.62 -5.68 -4.21
N ILE A 112 3.94 -4.51 -3.67
CA ILE A 112 3.33 -4.02 -2.43
C ILE A 112 2.32 -2.94 -2.73
N CYS A 113 2.80 -1.73 -3.02
CA CYS A 113 1.98 -0.52 -3.04
C CYS A 113 1.05 -0.45 -4.24
N GLU A 114 1.53 -0.83 -5.43
CA GLU A 114 0.73 -0.78 -6.65
C GLU A 114 -0.36 -1.85 -6.64
N LEU A 115 -0.10 -3.03 -6.06
CA LEU A 115 -1.14 -4.03 -5.80
C LEU A 115 -2.20 -3.50 -4.84
N ASP A 116 -1.79 -2.86 -3.74
CA ASP A 116 -2.73 -2.35 -2.74
C ASP A 116 -3.60 -1.21 -3.31
N ILE A 117 -3.03 -0.32 -4.14
CA ILE A 117 -3.79 0.72 -4.87
C ILE A 117 -4.76 0.10 -5.87
N ALA A 118 -4.31 -0.87 -6.67
CA ALA A 118 -5.15 -1.54 -7.65
C ALA A 118 -6.32 -2.29 -6.96
N ALA A 119 -6.03 -2.97 -5.85
CA ALA A 119 -7.05 -3.63 -5.04
C ALA A 119 -8.05 -2.62 -4.45
N THR A 120 -7.56 -1.47 -3.98
CA THR A 120 -8.42 -0.38 -3.46
C THR A 120 -9.35 0.16 -4.54
N GLY A 121 -8.84 0.43 -5.75
CA GLY A 121 -9.67 0.91 -6.86
C GLY A 121 -10.71 -0.12 -7.32
N ARG A 122 -10.41 -1.43 -7.24
CA ARG A 122 -11.40 -2.50 -7.47
C ARG A 122 -12.42 -2.61 -6.34
N ALA A 123 -12.01 -2.33 -5.12
CA ALA A 123 -12.86 -2.41 -3.93
C ALA A 123 -13.85 -1.24 -3.84
N PHE A 124 -13.41 -0.04 -4.20
CA PHE A 124 -14.13 1.22 -4.10
C PHE A 124 -13.98 1.98 -5.43
N PRO A 125 -14.88 1.76 -6.41
CA PRO A 125 -14.78 2.37 -7.74
C PRO A 125 -14.80 3.91 -7.76
N GLU A 126 -15.31 4.53 -6.69
CA GLU A 126 -15.31 5.97 -6.47
C GLU A 126 -13.95 6.51 -6.00
N MET A 127 -13.07 5.64 -5.50
CA MET A 127 -11.76 6.01 -5.00
C MET A 127 -10.72 5.91 -6.12
N LYS A 128 -9.85 6.92 -6.19
CA LYS A 128 -8.67 6.91 -7.04
C LYS A 128 -7.40 7.08 -6.22
N GLY A 129 -6.53 6.07 -6.28
CA GLY A 129 -5.21 6.07 -5.65
C GLY A 129 -4.08 6.26 -6.65
N GLU A 130 -3.03 6.98 -6.27
CA GLU A 130 -1.86 7.24 -7.12
C GLU A 130 -0.57 7.34 -6.28
N ILE A 131 0.54 6.83 -6.81
CA ILE A 131 1.87 6.97 -6.20
C ILE A 131 2.64 8.12 -6.88
N LEU A 132 2.73 9.26 -6.21
CA LEU A 132 3.38 10.48 -6.71
C LEU A 132 4.90 10.49 -6.49
N SER A 133 5.38 9.85 -5.42
CA SER A 133 6.81 9.79 -5.08
C SER A 133 7.16 8.45 -4.47
N ARG A 134 8.40 7.97 -4.69
CA ARG A 134 8.88 6.67 -4.21
C ARG A 134 10.29 6.78 -3.64
N ILE A 135 10.48 6.37 -2.38
CA ILE A 135 11.83 6.24 -1.78
C ILE A 135 12.69 5.26 -2.59
N ALA A 136 12.08 4.20 -3.11
CA ALA A 136 12.76 3.21 -3.96
C ALA A 136 13.36 3.80 -5.25
N ARG A 137 13.02 5.05 -5.62
CA ARG A 137 13.60 5.78 -6.75
C ARG A 137 14.52 6.94 -6.32
N GLY A 138 14.99 6.93 -5.08
CA GLY A 138 15.92 7.94 -4.55
C GLY A 138 15.26 9.20 -3.98
N ASN A 139 13.93 9.28 -3.92
CA ASN A 139 13.24 10.40 -3.29
C ASN A 139 13.29 10.29 -1.75
N PRO A 140 13.17 11.41 -1.02
CA PRO A 140 13.23 11.39 0.46
C PRO A 140 12.00 10.76 1.12
N VAL A 141 10.86 10.72 0.42
CA VAL A 141 9.59 10.17 0.94
C VAL A 141 8.79 9.49 -0.16
N CYS A 142 7.96 8.51 0.22
CA CYS A 142 6.85 8.06 -0.62
C CYS A 142 5.67 8.99 -0.42
N ILE A 143 4.98 9.35 -1.51
CA ILE A 143 3.76 10.16 -1.44
C ILE A 143 2.68 9.40 -2.21
N PHE A 144 1.59 9.11 -1.52
CA PHE A 144 0.39 8.52 -2.09
C PHE A 144 -0.72 9.55 -2.07
N LYS A 145 -1.44 9.69 -3.17
CA LYS A 145 -2.63 10.53 -3.26
C LYS A 145 -3.85 9.63 -3.35
N TYR A 146 -4.87 9.93 -2.56
CA TYR A 146 -6.19 9.33 -2.68
C TYR A 146 -7.24 10.44 -2.83
N GLU A 147 -8.21 10.25 -3.73
CA GLU A 147 -9.33 11.17 -3.97
C GLU A 147 -10.64 10.41 -4.20
N ARG A 148 -11.77 11.01 -3.80
CA ARG A 148 -13.15 10.58 -4.10
C ARG A 148 -14.10 11.77 -4.23
#